data_AF-A0A0C1QGH1-F1
#
_entry.id   AF-A0A0C1QGH1-F1
#
_cell.length_a   1.000
_cell.length_b   1.000
_cell.length_c   1.000
_cell.angle_alpha   90.00
_cell.angle_beta   90.00
_cell.angle_gamma   90.00
#
_symmetry.space_group_name_H-M   'P 1'
#
loop_
_entity.id
_entity.type
_entity.pdbx_description
1 polymer ?
#
loop_
_entity_poly.entity_id
_entity_poly.type
_entity_poly.pdbx_seq_one_letter_code
_entity_poly.pdbx_strand_id
1 'polypeptide(L)'
;MGGSLTVWINKDIEELWYAINDNMCKRGRLTYYSDYAIDMMLTLRMLLKLPLRQTEGFVKSIFEFINVKLEVPEFSRLSKRAKSLLKRIKLPQLTANGYLVIDSTGIKVYGESEWLIFKHGGEVKRRIWSKLHIGVSEE
;
A
#
# COMPACT_ATOMS: atom_id res chain seq x y z
N MET A 1 -20.03 -3.48 13.07
CA MET A 1 -18.92 -4.07 13.88
C MET A 1 -17.68 -3.23 13.59
N GLY A 2 -17.00 -2.68 14.61
CA GLY A 2 -15.78 -1.91 14.37
C GLY A 2 -14.65 -2.82 13.89
N GLY A 3 -14.06 -2.53 12.74
CA GLY A 3 -12.90 -3.27 12.22
C GLY A 3 -11.62 -2.51 12.55
N SER A 4 -10.59 -3.18 13.05
CA SER A 4 -9.25 -2.58 13.19
C SER A 4 -8.29 -3.14 12.13
N LEU A 5 -7.51 -2.24 11.52
CA LEU A 5 -6.47 -2.55 10.55
C LEU A 5 -5.13 -2.07 11.11
N THR A 6 -4.18 -3.00 11.27
CA THR A 6 -2.80 -2.63 11.60
C THR A 6 -1.98 -2.61 10.32
N VAL A 7 -1.39 -1.46 9.99
CA VAL A 7 -0.53 -1.27 8.82
C VAL A 7 0.93 -1.31 9.26
N TRP A 8 1.73 -2.13 8.58
CA TRP A 8 3.18 -2.20 8.73
C TRP A 8 3.83 -1.74 7.43
N ILE A 9 4.66 -0.71 7.50
CA ILE A 9 5.34 -0.13 6.33
C ILE A 9 6.84 -0.33 6.50
N ASN A 10 7.47 -0.97 5.52
CA ASN A 10 8.92 -1.13 5.46
C ASN A 10 9.58 0.21 5.07
N LYS A 11 10.75 0.51 5.66
CA LYS A 11 11.52 1.73 5.34
C LYS A 11 12.04 1.78 3.91
N ASP A 12 12.23 0.62 3.26
CA ASP A 12 12.67 0.52 1.86
C ASP A 12 11.65 1.08 0.85
N ILE A 13 10.48 1.55 1.31
CA ILE A 13 9.45 2.15 0.45
C ILE A 13 9.97 3.35 -0.33
N GLU A 14 10.90 4.13 0.25
CA GLU A 14 11.46 5.33 -0.37
C GLU A 14 12.23 5.00 -1.65
N GLU A 15 12.95 3.87 -1.67
CA GLU A 15 13.74 3.43 -2.81
C GLU A 15 12.86 2.93 -3.98
N LEU A 16 11.66 2.44 -3.67
CA LEU A 16 10.75 1.83 -4.63
C LEU A 16 9.59 2.74 -5.05
N TRP A 17 9.48 3.94 -4.49
CA TRP A 17 8.34 4.82 -4.72
C TRP A 17 8.34 5.46 -6.12
N TYR A 18 9.51 5.90 -6.55
CA TYR A 18 9.71 6.50 -7.87
C TYR A 18 10.17 5.45 -8.88
N ALA A 19 9.85 5.68 -10.16
CA ALA A 19 10.31 4.77 -11.20
C ALA A 19 11.84 4.87 -11.34
N ILE A 20 12.52 3.72 -11.39
CA ILE A 20 13.96 3.68 -11.65
C ILE A 20 14.22 4.18 -13.08
N ASN A 21 15.22 5.06 -13.24
CA ASN A 21 15.59 5.72 -14.49
C ASN A 21 15.82 4.76 -15.68
N ASP A 22 16.09 3.48 -15.44
CA ASP A 22 16.36 2.47 -16.47
C ASP A 22 15.08 2.02 -17.23
N ASN A 23 13.91 2.16 -16.59
CA ASN A 23 12.61 1.93 -17.22
C ASN A 23 11.98 3.20 -17.80
N MET A 24 12.79 4.24 -18.05
CA MET A 24 12.43 5.38 -18.91
C MET A 24 12.38 4.90 -20.36
N CYS A 25 11.43 4.00 -20.67
CA CYS A 25 11.38 3.34 -21.96
C CYS A 25 11.00 4.36 -23.05
N LYS A 26 11.96 4.47 -23.96
CA LYS A 26 11.99 5.14 -25.25
C LYS A 26 10.64 5.06 -25.98
N ARG A 27 10.07 6.24 -26.29
CA ARG A 27 8.76 6.54 -26.92
C ARG A 27 7.53 6.30 -26.04
N GLY A 28 7.17 7.32 -25.25
CA GLY A 28 5.92 7.41 -24.48
C GLY A 28 6.01 8.42 -23.32
N ARG A 29 4.89 8.66 -22.62
CA ARG A 29 4.82 9.55 -21.44
C ARG A 29 5.67 8.97 -20.29
N LEU A 30 6.58 9.79 -19.75
CA LEU A 30 7.43 9.46 -18.60
C LEU A 30 6.60 8.93 -17.42
N THR A 31 6.99 7.77 -16.88
CA THR A 31 6.42 7.21 -15.64
C THR A 31 7.22 7.73 -14.46
N TYR A 32 6.72 8.76 -13.77
CA TYR A 32 7.39 9.34 -12.60
C TYR A 32 7.30 8.44 -11.35
N TYR A 33 6.15 7.80 -11.16
CA TYR A 33 5.91 6.86 -10.05
C TYR A 33 6.06 5.41 -10.51
N SER A 34 6.59 4.56 -9.63
CA SER A 34 6.70 3.13 -9.88
C SER A 34 5.33 2.44 -9.96
N ASP A 35 5.27 1.25 -10.53
CA ASP A 35 4.08 0.38 -10.47
C ASP A 35 3.72 0.04 -9.02
N TYR A 36 4.75 -0.12 -8.18
CA TYR A 36 4.60 -0.39 -6.75
C TYR A 36 3.82 0.72 -6.02
N ALA A 37 4.15 1.99 -6.24
CA ALA A 37 3.43 3.11 -5.62
C ALA A 37 1.95 3.12 -6.04
N ILE A 38 1.66 2.83 -7.30
CA ILE A 38 0.29 2.78 -7.82
C ILE A 38 -0.48 1.59 -7.25
N ASP A 39 0.14 0.40 -7.22
CA ASP A 39 -0.45 -0.80 -6.66
C ASP A 39 -0.77 -0.62 -5.17
N MET A 40 0.10 0.09 -4.44
CA MET A 40 -0.12 0.45 -3.04
C MET A 40 -1.35 1.29 -2.81
N MET A 41 -1.46 2.39 -3.55
CA MET A 41 -2.61 3.27 -3.43
C MET A 41 -3.90 2.57 -3.87
N LEU A 42 -3.88 1.80 -4.97
CA LEU A 42 -5.06 1.08 -5.43
C LEU A 42 -5.48 -0.05 -4.48
N THR A 43 -4.53 -0.70 -3.82
CA THR A 43 -4.80 -1.70 -2.79
C THR A 43 -5.48 -1.06 -1.59
N LEU A 44 -4.93 0.04 -1.06
CA LEU A 44 -5.55 0.79 0.03
C LEU A 44 -6.95 1.27 -0.32
N ARG A 45 -7.13 1.77 -1.54
CA ARG A 45 -8.43 2.15 -2.07
C ARG A 45 -9.43 1.00 -1.99
N MET A 46 -9.06 -0.17 -2.48
CA MET A 46 -9.94 -1.35 -2.53
C MET A 46 -10.25 -1.90 -1.14
N LEU A 47 -9.24 -1.94 -0.26
CA LEU A 47 -9.34 -2.48 1.09
C LEU A 47 -10.23 -1.60 1.97
N LEU A 48 -10.00 -0.29 1.93
CA LEU A 48 -10.76 0.70 2.71
C LEU A 48 -12.01 1.21 1.98
N LYS A 49 -12.30 0.69 0.78
CA LYS A 49 -13.42 1.10 -0.08
C LYS A 49 -13.50 2.62 -0.32
N LEU A 50 -12.36 3.30 -0.37
CA LEU A 50 -12.29 4.75 -0.54
C LEU A 50 -12.42 5.16 -2.03
N PRO A 51 -12.99 6.32 -2.34
CA PRO A 51 -12.81 6.99 -3.64
C PRO A 51 -11.33 7.35 -3.88
N LEU A 52 -10.92 7.45 -5.15
CA LEU A 52 -9.51 7.74 -5.52
C LEU A 52 -8.97 9.05 -4.92
N ARG A 53 -9.80 10.11 -4.85
CA ARG A 53 -9.40 11.38 -4.23
C ARG A 53 -9.20 11.25 -2.72
N GLN A 54 -10.06 10.50 -2.04
CA GLN A 54 -9.89 10.21 -0.62
C GLN A 54 -8.66 9.33 -0.38
N THR A 55 -8.38 8.38 -1.28
CA THR A 55 -7.17 7.55 -1.22
C THR A 55 -5.90 8.40 -1.31
N GLU A 56 -5.87 9.37 -2.23
CA GLU A 56 -4.75 10.32 -2.35
C GLU A 56 -4.52 11.09 -1.04
N GLY A 57 -5.58 11.70 -0.49
CA GLY A 57 -5.48 12.44 0.77
C GLY A 57 -5.08 11.53 1.95
N PHE A 58 -5.65 10.33 2.01
CA PHE A 58 -5.36 9.36 3.06
C PHE A 58 -3.89 8.93 3.07
N VAL A 59 -3.32 8.62 1.90
CA VAL A 59 -1.90 8.26 1.79
C VAL A 59 -0.99 9.44 2.14
N LYS A 60 -1.37 10.67 1.76
CA LYS A 60 -0.65 11.88 2.19
C LYS A 60 -0.62 12.00 3.72
N SER A 61 -1.77 11.83 4.39
CA SER A 61 -1.85 11.87 5.84
C SER A 61 -1.05 10.74 6.51
N ILE A 62 -1.02 9.54 5.94
CA ILE A 62 -0.15 8.46 6.45
C ILE A 62 1.32 8.89 6.36
N PHE A 63 1.76 9.40 5.21
CA PHE A 63 3.15 9.80 4.99
C PHE A 63 3.59 10.92 5.94
N GLU A 64 2.73 11.91 6.15
CA GLU A 64 2.94 12.95 7.16
C GLU A 64 3.03 12.36 8.57
N PHE A 65 2.13 11.45 8.93
CA PHE A 65 2.09 10.81 10.25
C PHE A 65 3.34 9.97 10.55
N ILE A 66 3.85 9.22 9.57
CA ILE A 66 5.08 8.42 9.71
C ILE A 66 6.35 9.22 9.39
N ASN A 67 6.23 10.53 9.13
CA ASN A 67 7.31 11.46 8.79
C ASN A 67 8.16 11.02 7.57
N VAL A 68 7.49 10.51 6.53
CA VAL A 68 8.10 10.12 5.24
C VAL A 68 7.89 11.24 4.22
N LYS A 69 8.97 11.73 3.62
CA LYS A 69 8.96 12.87 2.68
C LYS A 69 8.82 12.43 1.21
N LEU A 70 7.76 11.67 0.91
CA LEU A 70 7.46 11.19 -0.44
C LEU A 70 6.26 11.93 -1.03
N GLU A 71 6.33 12.30 -2.31
CA GLU A 71 5.18 12.86 -3.03
C GLU A 71 4.17 11.77 -3.34
N VAL A 72 2.87 12.06 -3.20
CA VAL A 72 1.82 11.06 -3.45
C VAL A 72 1.24 11.22 -4.86
N PRO A 73 1.11 10.11 -5.64
CA PRO A 73 0.44 10.13 -6.93
C PRO A 73 -0.97 10.72 -6.89
N GLU A 74 -1.24 11.71 -7.74
CA GLU A 74 -2.57 12.30 -7.87
C GLU A 74 -3.63 11.30 -8.38
N PHE A 75 -4.89 11.51 -7.99
CA PHE A 75 -6.03 10.69 -8.41
C PHE A 75 -6.11 10.53 -9.95
N SER A 76 -5.73 11.56 -10.70
CA SER A 76 -5.76 11.56 -12.17
C SER A 76 -4.73 10.57 -12.76
N ARG A 77 -3.57 10.42 -12.10
CA ARG A 77 -2.50 9.48 -12.45
C ARG A 77 -2.90 8.07 -12.05
N LEU A 78 -3.45 7.89 -10.85
CA LEU A 78 -3.99 6.62 -10.38
C LEU A 78 -5.08 6.09 -11.32
N SER A 79 -6.08 6.91 -11.66
CA SER A 79 -7.18 6.52 -12.53
C SER A 79 -6.70 5.99 -13.89
N LYS A 80 -5.74 6.68 -14.51
CA LYS A 80 -5.16 6.27 -15.81
C LYS A 80 -4.45 4.91 -15.74
N ARG A 81 -3.80 4.61 -14.61
CA ARG A 81 -3.02 3.37 -14.42
C ARG A 81 -3.82 2.23 -13.78
N ALA A 82 -4.96 2.53 -13.16
CA ALA A 82 -5.81 1.53 -12.51
C ALA A 82 -6.31 0.45 -13.47
N LYS A 83 -6.56 0.81 -14.75
CA LYS A 83 -7.15 -0.12 -15.72
C LYS A 83 -6.30 -1.37 -15.99
N SER A 84 -4.98 -1.25 -15.98
CA SER A 84 -4.06 -2.39 -16.17
C SER A 84 -3.74 -3.12 -14.88
N LEU A 85 -3.71 -2.40 -13.75
CA LEU A 85 -3.21 -2.89 -12.47
C LEU A 85 -4.29 -3.53 -11.59
N LEU A 86 -5.53 -3.01 -11.59
CA LEU A 86 -6.64 -3.60 -10.82
C LEU A 86 -6.93 -5.05 -11.18
N LYS A 87 -6.59 -5.49 -12.40
CA LYS A 87 -6.74 -6.90 -12.83
C LYS A 87 -5.77 -7.85 -12.12
N ARG A 88 -4.66 -7.34 -11.59
CA ARG A 88 -3.60 -8.12 -10.94
C ARG A 88 -3.79 -8.18 -9.42
N ILE A 89 -4.48 -7.21 -8.85
CA ILE A 89 -4.71 -7.09 -7.41
C ILE A 89 -5.78 -8.11 -6.99
N LYS A 90 -5.34 -9.20 -6.36
CA LYS A 90 -6.21 -10.15 -5.64
C LYS A 90 -6.10 -9.86 -4.16
N LEU A 91 -7.16 -9.30 -3.57
CA LEU A 91 -7.20 -9.06 -2.13
C LEU A 91 -8.02 -10.16 -1.45
N PRO A 92 -7.52 -10.75 -0.35
CA PRO A 92 -8.34 -11.60 0.48
C PRO A 92 -9.48 -10.77 1.10
N GLN A 93 -10.62 -11.41 1.36
CA GLN A 93 -11.69 -10.75 2.11
C GLN A 93 -11.26 -10.61 3.58
N LEU A 94 -11.21 -9.37 4.06
CA LEU A 94 -11.10 -9.10 5.49
C LEU A 94 -12.50 -9.24 6.10
N THR A 95 -12.74 -10.36 6.77
CA THR A 95 -13.99 -10.63 7.50
C THR A 95 -13.97 -10.11 8.94
N ALA A 96 -12.80 -9.69 9.44
CA ALA A 96 -12.58 -9.16 10.79
C ALA A 96 -11.29 -8.30 10.85
N ASN A 97 -10.69 -8.11 12.04
CA ASN A 97 -9.40 -7.41 12.23
C ASN A 97 -8.33 -7.92 11.25
N GLY A 98 -7.62 -6.99 10.62
CA GLY A 98 -6.68 -7.28 9.54
C GLY A 98 -5.29 -6.69 9.75
N TYR A 99 -4.30 -7.30 9.12
CA TYR A 99 -2.94 -6.77 9.05
C TYR A 99 -2.59 -6.49 7.60
N LEU A 100 -2.27 -5.23 7.29
CA LEU A 100 -1.75 -4.83 5.99
C LEU A 100 -0.25 -4.64 6.10
N VAL A 101 0.51 -5.40 5.32
CA VAL A 101 1.98 -5.33 5.28
C VAL A 101 2.40 -4.82 3.92
N ILE A 102 3.14 -3.72 3.93
CA ILE A 102 3.65 -3.02 2.75
C ILE A 102 5.17 -3.11 2.81
N ASP A 103 5.78 -3.88 1.90
CA ASP A 103 7.22 -4.10 1.87
C ASP A 103 7.81 -4.03 0.46
N SER A 104 9.14 -4.12 0.37
CA SER A 104 9.88 -4.03 -0.89
C SER A 104 9.59 -5.19 -1.86
N THR A 105 8.94 -6.26 -1.41
CA THR A 105 8.51 -7.40 -2.22
C THR A 105 7.04 -7.30 -2.64
N GLY A 106 6.30 -6.32 -2.13
CA GLY A 106 4.91 -6.06 -2.48
C GLY A 106 4.03 -5.81 -1.28
N ILE A 107 2.74 -6.04 -1.48
CA ILE A 107 1.70 -5.74 -0.49
C ILE A 107 0.95 -7.02 -0.18
N LYS A 108 0.81 -7.30 1.11
CA LYS A 108 0.10 -8.48 1.60
C LYS A 108 -0.87 -8.10 2.68
N VAL A 109 -2.06 -8.66 2.58
CA VAL A 109 -3.11 -8.57 3.59
C VAL A 109 -3.17 -9.92 4.27
N TYR A 110 -3.10 -9.94 5.60
CA TYR A 110 -3.16 -11.14 6.41
C TYR A 110 -4.35 -11.09 7.34
N GLY A 111 -5.01 -12.24 7.52
CA GLY A 111 -5.88 -12.48 8.68
C GLY A 111 -5.09 -12.64 9.97
N GLU A 112 -5.77 -12.58 11.11
CA GLU A 112 -5.15 -12.67 12.44
C GLU A 112 -4.30 -13.93 12.63
N SER A 113 -4.82 -15.10 12.24
CA SER A 113 -4.12 -16.39 12.33
C SER A 113 -2.92 -16.47 11.38
N GLU A 114 -3.07 -15.96 10.16
CA GLU A 114 -2.01 -16.00 9.14
C GLU A 114 -0.82 -15.11 9.52
N TRP A 115 -1.10 -13.92 10.08
CA TRP A 115 -0.06 -13.01 10.54
C TRP A 115 0.75 -13.59 11.71
N LEU A 116 0.08 -14.24 12.66
CA LEU A 116 0.77 -14.85 13.81
C LEU A 116 1.75 -15.94 13.36
N ILE A 117 1.31 -16.80 12.41
CA ILE A 117 2.17 -17.83 11.81
C ILE A 117 3.33 -17.19 11.06
N PHE A 118 3.08 -16.15 10.26
CA PHE A 118 4.15 -15.46 9.51
C PHE A 118 5.19 -14.84 10.44
N LYS A 119 4.75 -14.14 11.50
CA LYS A 119 5.62 -13.44 12.44
C LYS A 119 6.44 -14.38 13.33
N HIS A 120 5.84 -15.50 13.77
CA HIS A 120 6.43 -16.38 14.79
C HIS A 120 6.93 -17.74 14.26
N GLY A 121 6.54 -18.15 13.05
CA GLY A 121 6.87 -19.46 12.46
C GLY A 121 7.66 -19.42 11.16
N GLY A 122 7.91 -18.25 10.57
CA GLY A 122 8.70 -18.09 9.33
C GLY A 122 10.07 -17.44 9.54
N GLU A 123 11.03 -17.72 8.65
CA GLU A 123 12.31 -16.99 8.57
C GLU A 123 12.07 -15.56 8.08
N VAL A 124 11.83 -14.63 9.00
CA VAL A 124 11.68 -13.22 8.68
C VAL A 124 13.05 -12.55 8.74
N LYS A 125 13.58 -12.12 7.58
CA LYS A 125 14.77 -11.24 7.50
C LYS A 125 14.58 -10.01 8.39
N ARG A 126 15.65 -9.55 9.08
CA ARG A 126 15.63 -8.31 9.87
C ARG A 126 15.25 -7.12 8.98
N ARG A 127 14.05 -6.59 9.19
CA ARG A 127 13.52 -5.39 8.54
C ARG A 127 13.09 -4.39 9.61
N ILE A 128 13.22 -3.12 9.29
CA ILE A 128 12.78 -2.03 10.17
C ILE A 128 11.41 -1.58 9.68
N TRP A 129 10.42 -1.62 10.58
CA TRP A 129 9.03 -1.33 10.24
C TRP A 129 8.48 -0.14 11.02
N SER A 130 7.60 0.63 10.39
CA SER A 130 6.72 1.59 11.05
C SER A 130 5.34 0.95 11.23
N LYS A 131 4.81 0.96 12.46
CA LYS A 131 3.51 0.37 12.84
C LYS A 131 2.45 1.46 12.97
N LEU A 132 1.32 1.30 12.29
CA LEU A 132 0.18 2.21 12.33
C LEU A 132 -1.09 1.42 12.67
N HIS A 133 -1.83 1.86 13.69
CA HIS A 133 -3.13 1.27 14.05
C HIS A 133 -4.26 2.15 13.52
N ILE A 134 -5.13 1.57 12.69
CA ILE A 134 -6.29 2.24 12.09
C ILE A 134 -7.55 1.55 12.60
N GLY A 135 -8.44 2.31 13.23
CA GLY A 135 -9.80 1.86 13.51
C GLY A 135 -10.73 2.32 12.40
N VAL A 136 -11.56 1.42 11.88
CA VAL A 136 -12.66 1.73 10.96
C VAL A 136 -13.95 1.35 11.66
N SER A 137 -14.73 2.36 12.08
CA SER A 137 -16.10 2.17 12.56
C SER A 137 -17.05 2.32 11.38
N GLU A 138 -17.99 1.38 11.25
CA GLU A 138 -19.23 1.64 10.52
C GLU A 138 -20.15 2.41 11.46
N GLU A 139 -20.67 3.55 10.99
CA GLU A 139 -21.70 4.35 11.64
C GLU A 139 -23.09 3.90 11.19
#